data_AF-A0A9D1SUB0-F1
#
_entry.id   AF-A0A9D1SUB0-F1
#
_cell.length_a   1.000
_cell.length_b   1.000
_cell.length_c   1.000
_cell.angle_alpha   90.00
_cell.angle_beta   90.00
_cell.angle_gamma   90.00
#
_symmetry.space_group_name_H-M   'P 1'
#
loop_
_entity.id
_entity.type
_entity.pdbx_description
1 polymer ?
#
loop_
_entity_poly.entity_id
_entity_poly.type
_entity_poly.pdbx_seq_one_letter_code
_entity_poly.pdbx_strand_id
1 'polypeptide(L)'
;MTERKNRGRAIIFFLVAVISACILIRLGDADDSPGLGGIGILLAMILAMRGIYHIHVIPRGYHIPIILLILAVIALAFPIVLYIDGEIWGFSQMAAISLSAGAVMILIAVMRIVRVRRGR
;
A
#
# COMPACT_ATOMS: atom_id res chain seq x y z
N MET A 1 -3.32 -30.76 -5.45
CA MET A 1 -4.23 -30.30 -4.37
C MET A 1 -3.83 -28.96 -3.75
N THR A 2 -2.54 -28.60 -3.75
CA THR A 2 -1.97 -27.34 -3.24
C THR A 2 -2.38 -26.10 -4.03
N GLU A 3 -2.54 -26.19 -5.35
CA GLU A 3 -2.83 -25.03 -6.20
C GLU A 3 -4.27 -24.49 -6.02
N ARG A 4 -5.29 -25.36 -6.00
CA ARG A 4 -6.69 -24.97 -5.71
C ARG A 4 -6.84 -24.30 -4.34
N LYS A 5 -6.14 -24.82 -3.32
CA LYS A 5 -6.14 -24.25 -1.96
C LYS A 5 -5.52 -22.85 -1.93
N ASN A 6 -4.46 -22.62 -2.69
CA ASN A 6 -3.82 -21.31 -2.80
C ASN A 6 -4.70 -20.31 -3.55
N ARG A 7 -5.34 -20.73 -4.64
CA ARG A 7 -6.31 -19.90 -5.39
C ARG A 7 -7.52 -19.54 -4.53
N GLY A 8 -8.09 -20.48 -3.78
CA GLY A 8 -9.20 -20.22 -2.86
C GLY A 8 -8.85 -19.19 -1.78
N ARG A 9 -7.64 -19.28 -1.20
CA ARG A 9 -7.15 -18.29 -0.24
C ARG A 9 -6.99 -16.91 -0.86
N ALA A 10 -6.44 -16.81 -2.07
CA ALA A 10 -6.30 -15.54 -2.76
C ALA A 10 -7.66 -14.89 -3.01
N ILE A 11 -8.66 -15.66 -3.45
CA ILE A 11 -10.03 -15.16 -3.65
C ILE A 11 -10.59 -14.59 -2.35
N ILE A 12 -10.41 -15.27 -1.21
CA ILE A 12 -10.86 -14.75 0.09
C ILE A 12 -10.19 -13.41 0.40
N PHE A 13 -8.88 -13.28 0.20
CA PHE A 13 -8.19 -12.02 0.42
C PHE A 13 -8.72 -10.90 -0.47
N PHE A 14 -9.02 -11.18 -1.75
CA PHE A 14 -9.61 -10.19 -2.65
C PHE A 14 -11.04 -9.82 -2.26
N LEU A 15 -11.87 -10.78 -1.85
CA LEU A 15 -13.23 -10.50 -1.38
C LEU A 15 -13.22 -9.64 -0.12
N VAL A 16 -12.39 -10.00 0.87
CA VAL A 16 -12.26 -9.19 2.10
C VAL A 16 -11.70 -7.81 1.78
N ALA A 17 -10.75 -7.69 0.84
CA ALA A 17 -10.23 -6.41 0.37
C ALA A 17 -11.35 -5.52 -0.18
N VAL A 18 -12.15 -6.04 -1.13
CA VAL A 18 -13.24 -5.27 -1.75
C VAL A 18 -14.30 -4.89 -0.71
N ILE A 19 -14.73 -5.83 0.13
CA ILE A 19 -15.75 -5.58 1.15
C ILE A 19 -15.28 -4.50 2.13
N SER A 20 -14.06 -4.64 2.66
CA SER A 20 -13.49 -3.67 3.60
C SER A 20 -13.32 -2.28 2.98
N ALA A 21 -12.83 -2.19 1.73
CA ALA A 21 -12.73 -0.92 1.02
C ALA A 21 -14.11 -0.29 0.82
N CYS A 22 -15.11 -1.05 0.35
CA CYS A 22 -16.47 -0.54 0.17
C CYS A 22 -17.06 -0.02 1.49
N ILE A 23 -16.90 -0.76 2.58
CA ILE A 23 -17.40 -0.33 3.90
C ILE A 23 -16.70 0.95 4.34
N LEU A 24 -15.36 0.99 4.32
CA LEU A 24 -14.59 2.14 4.81
C LEU A 24 -14.76 3.38 3.92
N ILE A 25 -14.91 3.22 2.61
CA ILE A 25 -15.24 4.33 1.70
C ILE A 25 -16.63 4.88 2.01
N ARG A 26 -17.64 4.01 2.21
CA ARG A 26 -19.00 4.45 2.54
C ARG A 26 -19.09 5.10 3.92
N LEU A 27 -18.37 4.58 4.90
CA LEU A 27 -18.26 5.22 6.22
C LEU A 27 -17.54 6.56 6.14
N GLY A 28 -16.45 6.64 5.36
CA GLY A 28 -15.74 7.90 5.14
C GLY A 28 -16.61 8.95 4.45
N ASP A 29 -17.45 8.55 3.50
CA ASP A 29 -18.43 9.43 2.85
C ASP A 29 -19.54 9.88 3.81
N ALA A 30 -20.05 8.96 4.65
CA ALA A 30 -21.09 9.27 5.63
C ALA A 30 -20.62 10.20 6.77
N ASP A 31 -19.35 10.05 7.20
CA ASP A 31 -18.75 10.83 8.28
C ASP A 31 -17.98 12.07 7.77
N ASP A 32 -18.05 12.38 6.48
CA ASP A 32 -17.26 13.44 5.82
C ASP A 32 -15.75 13.37 6.17
N SER A 33 -15.24 12.14 6.19
CA SER A 33 -13.88 11.79 6.60
C SER A 33 -13.14 11.10 5.45
N PRO A 34 -12.53 11.87 4.52
CA PRO A 34 -11.84 11.31 3.36
C PRO A 34 -10.66 10.40 3.75
N GLY A 35 -10.06 10.63 4.93
CA GLY A 35 -9.00 9.79 5.47
C GLY A 35 -9.44 8.34 5.72
N LEU A 36 -10.71 8.14 6.11
CA LEU A 36 -11.26 6.81 6.39
C LEU A 36 -11.43 5.99 5.10
N GLY A 37 -11.84 6.64 4.00
CA GLY A 37 -11.82 6.05 2.66
C GLY A 37 -10.40 5.70 2.19
N GLY A 38 -9.43 6.59 2.44
CA GLY A 38 -8.01 6.34 2.18
C GLY A 38 -7.46 5.11 2.91
N ILE A 39 -7.80 4.95 4.20
CA ILE A 39 -7.46 3.75 4.98
C ILE A 39 -8.09 2.50 4.36
N GLY A 40 -9.35 2.59 3.90
CA GLY A 40 -10.03 1.51 3.18
C GLY A 40 -9.27 1.04 1.94
N ILE A 41 -8.82 1.98 1.11
CA ILE A 41 -8.05 1.68 -0.09
C ILE A 41 -6.69 1.05 0.25
N LEU A 42 -5.98 1.59 1.25
CA LEU A 42 -4.71 1.04 1.74
C LEU A 42 -4.86 -0.40 2.25
N LEU A 43 -5.91 -0.66 3.04
CA LEU A 43 -6.22 -1.99 3.55
C LEU A 43 -6.51 -2.97 2.41
N ALA A 44 -7.35 -2.56 1.45
CA ALA A 44 -7.64 -3.35 0.26
C ALA A 44 -6.37 -3.70 -0.52
N MET A 45 -5.48 -2.73 -0.73
CA MET A 45 -4.21 -2.94 -1.41
C MET A 45 -3.35 -3.98 -0.69
N ILE A 46 -3.20 -3.88 0.64
CA ILE A 46 -2.40 -4.83 1.43
C ILE A 46 -2.98 -6.24 1.35
N LEU A 47 -4.30 -6.37 1.47
CA LEU A 47 -5.00 -7.66 1.38
C LEU A 47 -4.88 -8.26 -0.04
N ALA A 48 -5.08 -7.46 -1.08
CA ALA A 48 -4.89 -7.89 -2.47
C ALA A 48 -3.46 -8.37 -2.73
N MET A 49 -2.45 -7.62 -2.27
CA MET A 49 -1.05 -8.01 -2.37
C MET A 49 -0.75 -9.32 -1.64
N ARG A 50 -1.40 -9.56 -0.50
CA ARG A 50 -1.31 -10.84 0.22
C ARG A 50 -1.98 -11.99 -0.53
N GLY A 51 -3.09 -11.73 -1.22
CA GLY A 51 -3.71 -12.68 -2.14
C GLY A 51 -2.78 -13.06 -3.29
N ILE A 52 -2.17 -12.07 -3.95
CA ILE A 52 -1.19 -12.25 -5.03
C ILE A 52 0.02 -13.06 -4.56
N TYR A 53 0.48 -12.84 -3.32
CA TYR A 53 1.56 -13.64 -2.73
C TYR A 53 1.20 -15.12 -2.60
N HIS A 54 -0.04 -15.45 -2.22
CA HIS A 54 -0.48 -16.85 -2.07
C HIS A 54 -0.51 -17.63 -3.39
N ILE A 55 -0.80 -16.98 -4.51
CA ILE A 55 -0.79 -17.59 -5.85
C ILE A 55 0.60 -17.61 -6.49
N HIS A 56 1.66 -17.23 -5.75
CA HIS A 56 3.06 -17.27 -6.20
C HIS A 56 3.35 -16.47 -7.47
N VAL A 57 2.52 -15.47 -7.80
CA VAL A 57 2.76 -14.55 -8.93
C VAL A 57 4.01 -13.70 -8.68
N ILE A 58 4.24 -13.31 -7.41
CA ILE A 58 5.43 -12.56 -7.01
C ILE A 58 6.48 -13.53 -6.45
N PRO A 59 7.75 -13.45 -6.86
CA PRO A 59 8.81 -14.28 -6.32
C PRO A 59 8.96 -14.08 -4.80
N ARG A 60 9.21 -15.19 -4.07
CA ARG A 60 9.43 -15.14 -2.62
C ARG A 60 10.53 -14.12 -2.27
N GLY A 61 10.24 -13.29 -1.27
CA GLY A 61 11.11 -12.19 -0.82
C GLY A 61 10.76 -10.82 -1.39
N TYR A 62 10.06 -10.72 -2.53
CA TYR A 62 9.78 -9.43 -3.18
C TYR A 62 8.45 -8.77 -2.78
N HIS A 63 7.55 -9.50 -2.11
CA HIS A 63 6.25 -8.97 -1.68
C HIS A 63 6.33 -7.70 -0.80
N ILE A 64 7.12 -7.72 0.29
CA ILE A 64 7.27 -6.54 1.16
C ILE A 64 7.92 -5.36 0.43
N PRO A 65 9.04 -5.53 -0.31
CA PRO A 65 9.60 -4.43 -1.11
C PRO A 65 8.58 -3.78 -2.04
N ILE A 66 7.74 -4.56 -2.74
CA ILE A 66 6.74 -4.00 -3.65
C ILE A 66 5.70 -3.19 -2.88
N ILE A 67 5.19 -3.70 -1.75
CA ILE A 67 4.25 -2.95 -0.89
C ILE A 67 4.89 -1.63 -0.42
N LEU A 68 6.13 -1.67 0.05
CA LEU A 68 6.86 -0.48 0.48
C LEU A 68 7.05 0.54 -0.64
N LEU A 69 7.34 0.09 -1.87
CA LEU A 69 7.49 0.98 -3.02
C LEU A 69 6.16 1.65 -3.39
N ILE A 70 5.04 0.92 -3.36
CA ILE A 70 3.72 1.51 -3.62
C ILE A 70 3.38 2.55 -2.54
N LEU A 71 3.58 2.21 -1.26
CA LEU A 71 3.36 3.15 -0.15
C LEU A 71 4.28 4.37 -0.24
N ALA A 72 5.53 4.19 -0.68
CA ALA A 72 6.46 5.29 -0.89
C ALA A 72 5.99 6.24 -1.98
N VAL A 73 5.48 5.72 -3.10
CA VAL A 73 4.91 6.58 -4.16
C VAL A 73 3.75 7.40 -3.61
N ILE A 74 2.85 6.80 -2.84
CA ILE A 74 1.73 7.51 -2.21
C ILE A 74 2.26 8.60 -1.26
N ALA A 75 3.18 8.27 -0.36
CA ALA A 75 3.74 9.21 0.60
C ALA A 75 4.52 10.36 -0.06
N LEU A 76 5.21 10.11 -1.17
CA LEU A 76 5.92 11.14 -1.93
C LEU A 76 4.97 12.01 -2.76
N ALA A 77 3.93 11.42 -3.34
CA ALA A 77 2.97 12.14 -4.19
C ALA A 77 2.00 13.00 -3.38
N PHE A 78 1.56 12.53 -2.21
CA PHE A 78 0.57 13.20 -1.37
C PHE A 78 0.89 14.70 -1.11
N PRO A 79 2.06 15.08 -0.58
CA PRO A 79 2.36 16.49 -0.35
C PRO A 79 2.49 17.31 -1.64
N ILE A 80 2.85 16.69 -2.77
CA ILE A 80 2.91 17.37 -4.07
C ILE A 80 1.50 17.73 -4.53
N VAL A 81 0.55 16.80 -4.40
CA VAL A 81 -0.86 17.03 -4.73
C VAL A 81 -1.42 18.15 -3.86
N LEU A 82 -1.20 18.09 -2.54
CA LEU A 82 -1.66 19.14 -1.62
C LEU A 82 -1.06 20.52 -1.93
N TYR A 83 0.20 20.56 -2.38
CA TYR A 83 0.85 21.81 -2.76
C TYR A 83 0.24 22.39 -4.04
N ILE A 84 -0.04 21.55 -5.04
CA ILE A 84 -0.68 21.97 -6.29
C ILE A 84 -2.09 22.48 -6.04
N ASP A 85 -2.83 21.85 -5.12
CA ASP A 85 -4.19 22.25 -4.75
C ASP A 85 -4.24 23.50 -3.85
N GLY A 86 -3.07 24.02 -3.46
CA GLY A 86 -2.97 25.19 -2.59
C GLY A 86 -3.35 24.93 -1.13
N GLU A 87 -3.60 23.67 -0.74
CA GLU A 87 -3.90 23.27 0.64
C GLU A 87 -2.70 23.43 1.57
N ILE A 88 -1.47 23.34 1.04
CA ILE A 88 -0.25 23.63 1.79
C ILE A 88 0.59 24.72 1.10
N TRP A 89 1.04 25.68 1.89
CA TRP A 89 1.93 26.74 1.43
C TRP A 89 3.38 26.38 1.79
N GLY A 90 4.11 25.83 0.81
CA GLY A 90 5.53 25.48 0.95
C GLY A 90 5.79 24.20 1.75
N PHE A 91 6.99 24.09 2.34
CA PHE A 91 7.47 22.89 3.03
C PHE A 91 6.90 22.81 4.46
N SER A 92 5.62 22.42 4.57
CA SER A 92 4.99 22.18 5.87
C SER A 92 5.64 20.99 6.60
N GLN A 93 5.48 20.94 7.92
CA GLN A 93 5.93 19.78 8.73
C GLN A 93 5.34 18.47 8.21
N MET A 94 4.07 18.49 7.78
CA MET A 94 3.39 17.32 7.21
C MET A 94 4.02 16.89 5.89
N ALA A 95 4.40 17.85 5.03
CA ALA A 95 5.13 17.53 3.80
C ALA A 95 6.50 16.91 4.08
N ALA A 96 7.24 17.44 5.05
CA ALA A 96 8.53 16.88 5.46
C ALA A 96 8.40 15.44 6.00
N ILE A 97 7.38 15.18 6.84
CA ILE A 97 7.09 13.84 7.36
C ILE A 97 6.73 12.88 6.23
N SER A 98 5.84 13.27 5.32
CA SER A 98 5.40 12.43 4.22
C SER A 98 6.55 12.08 3.27
N LEU A 99 7.36 13.08 2.89
CA LEU A 99 8.51 12.89 2.01
C LEU A 99 9.59 12.01 2.66
N SER A 100 9.92 12.26 3.93
CA SER A 100 10.92 11.46 4.66
C SER A 100 10.45 10.02 4.85
N ALA A 101 9.17 9.79 5.18
CA ALA A 101 8.60 8.45 5.25
C ALA A 101 8.70 7.72 3.90
N GLY A 102 8.37 8.41 2.80
CA GLY A 102 8.55 7.90 1.43
C GLY A 102 9.98 7.46 1.13
N ALA A 103 10.96 8.33 1.42
CA ALA A 103 12.38 8.05 1.21
C ALA A 103 12.86 6.85 2.05
N VAL A 104 12.46 6.77 3.33
CA VAL A 104 12.79 5.64 4.22
C VAL A 104 12.20 4.34 3.69
N MET A 105 10.95 4.35 3.22
CA MET A 105 10.32 3.17 2.63
C MET A 105 11.06 2.68 1.37
N ILE A 106 11.49 3.59 0.49
CA ILE A 106 12.32 3.25 -0.67
C ILE A 106 13.63 2.62 -0.22
N LEU A 107 14.33 3.23 0.73
CA LEU A 107 15.59 2.73 1.25
C LEU A 107 15.45 1.30 1.77
N ILE A 108 14.46 1.05 2.64
CA ILE A 108 14.19 -0.29 3.19
C ILE A 108 13.82 -1.28 2.09
N ALA A 109 13.02 -0.87 1.10
CA ALA A 109 12.65 -1.72 -0.03
C ALA A 109 13.88 -2.15 -0.84
N VAL A 110 14.74 -1.19 -1.19
CA VAL A 110 15.99 -1.45 -1.93
C VAL A 110 16.92 -2.36 -1.13
N MET A 111 17.13 -2.08 0.17
CA MET A 111 17.96 -2.92 1.04
C MET A 111 17.44 -4.37 1.09
N ARG A 112 16.11 -4.55 1.19
CA ARG A 112 15.50 -5.89 1.15
C ARG A 112 15.68 -6.57 -0.20
N ILE A 113 15.51 -5.86 -1.32
CA ILE A 113 15.74 -6.41 -2.66
C ILE A 113 17.19 -6.88 -2.81
N VAL A 114 18.16 -6.07 -2.40
CA VAL A 114 19.59 -6.42 -2.43
C VAL A 114 19.86 -7.66 -1.58
N ARG A 115 19.28 -7.74 -0.38
CA ARG A 115 19.43 -8.92 0.50
C ARG A 115 18.83 -10.18 -0.13
N VAL A 116 17.65 -10.08 -0.75
CA VAL A 116 17.02 -11.21 -1.45
C VAL A 116 17.85 -11.65 -2.66
N ARG A 117 18.51 -10.72 -3.37
CA ARG A 117 19.44 -11.06 -4.46
C ARG A 117 20.73 -11.73 -3.98
N ARG A 118 21.27 -11.34 -2.83
CA ARG A 118 22.51 -11.91 -2.26
C ARG A 118 22.31 -13.28 -1.60
N GLY A 119 21.10 -13.57 -1.12
CA GLY A 119 20.74 -14.85 -0.50
C GLY A 119 20.17 -15.89 -1.46
N ARG A 120 20.17 -15.60 -2.77
CA ARG A 120 19.92 -16.54 -3.86
C ARG A 120 21.23 -16.80 -4.57
#